data_AF-A0A838PLE7-F1
#
_entry.id   AF-A0A838PLE7-F1
#
_cell.length_a   1.000
_cell.length_b   1.000
_cell.length_c   1.000
_cell.angle_alpha   90.00
_cell.angle_beta   90.00
_cell.angle_gamma   90.00
#
_symmetry.space_group_name_H-M   'P 1'
#
loop_
_entity.id
_entity.type
_entity.pdbx_description
1 polymer ?
#
loop_
_entity_poly.entity_id
_entity_poly.type
_entity_poly.pdbx_seq_one_letter_code
_entity_poly.pdbx_strand_id
1 'polypeptide(L)'
;MAMLPRLGWLAAAAGVCVWLAVSEAGRPGTALVLAAALVAVPLLLPRGGLLWSLPALAPLLGAIALAPLFVAVAGLASTAWRRAGVAAAGFAWLAVAEIATGRELLFGAPDGTAARAAWKGSAVDAAREALWPLLSSPVLAPGLVWAGFAVLLGVALRGRWAFVDALAAAAWVVALVLVHSALGDLLAPTTELSQARGAVAGAVLGGLVAITVTLLAPPVRYGPGEPALP
;
A
#
# COMPACT_ATOMS: atom_id res chain seq x y z
N MET A 1 0.81 17.30 -22.16
CA MET A 1 -0.57 17.18 -21.63
C MET A 1 -0.71 16.28 -20.38
N ALA A 2 0.31 16.13 -19.52
CA ALA A 2 0.24 15.21 -18.36
C ALA A 2 -0.16 15.87 -17.02
N MET A 3 -0.48 17.17 -17.02
CA MET A 3 -0.85 17.93 -15.81
C MET A 3 -2.34 17.83 -15.48
N LEU A 4 -3.20 17.71 -16.49
CA LEU A 4 -4.66 17.68 -16.33
C LEU A 4 -5.14 16.55 -15.41
N PRO A 5 -4.63 15.29 -15.51
CA PRO A 5 -5.04 14.22 -14.61
C PRO A 5 -4.63 14.46 -13.15
N ARG A 6 -3.49 15.14 -12.91
CA ARG A 6 -2.99 15.40 -11.55
C ARG A 6 -3.78 16.50 -10.87
N LEU A 7 -4.05 17.59 -11.61
CA LEU A 7 -4.89 18.68 -11.12
C LEU A 7 -6.31 18.20 -10.84
N GLY A 8 -6.87 17.35 -11.72
CA GLY A 8 -8.17 16.72 -11.50
C GLY A 8 -8.20 15.86 -10.24
N TRP A 9 -7.17 15.04 -10.01
CA TRP A 9 -7.07 14.22 -8.80
C TRP A 9 -6.94 15.07 -7.53
N LEU A 10 -6.09 16.11 -7.53
CA LEU A 10 -5.93 17.01 -6.39
C LEU A 10 -7.21 17.81 -6.10
N ALA A 11 -7.89 18.28 -7.15
CA ALA A 11 -9.16 18.98 -7.01
C ALA A 11 -10.24 18.05 -6.45
N ALA A 12 -10.32 16.80 -6.91
CA ALA A 12 -11.25 15.81 -6.37
C ALA A 12 -10.93 15.48 -4.91
N ALA A 13 -9.65 15.23 -4.58
CA ALA A 13 -9.17 14.99 -3.23
C ALA A 13 -9.51 16.15 -2.27
N ALA A 14 -9.20 17.38 -2.68
CA ALA A 14 -9.53 18.59 -1.92
C ALA A 14 -11.04 18.76 -1.78
N GLY A 15 -11.80 18.54 -2.86
CA GLY A 15 -13.26 18.61 -2.86
C GLY A 15 -13.89 17.63 -1.87
N VAL A 16 -13.43 16.37 -1.81
CA VAL A 16 -13.90 15.38 -0.83
C VAL A 16 -13.56 15.82 0.60
N CYS A 17 -12.33 16.29 0.86
CA CYS A 17 -11.94 16.76 2.19
C CYS A 17 -12.76 17.98 2.64
N VAL A 18 -12.95 18.97 1.76
CA VAL A 18 -13.75 20.17 2.03
C VAL A 18 -15.20 19.79 2.25
N TRP A 19 -15.77 18.90 1.43
CA TRP A 19 -17.12 18.40 1.59
C TRP A 19 -17.31 17.72 2.95
N LEU A 20 -16.39 16.85 3.38
CA LEU A 20 -16.45 16.22 4.69
C LEU A 20 -16.35 17.22 5.85
N ALA A 21 -15.53 18.26 5.69
CA ALA A 21 -15.35 19.30 6.71
C ALA A 21 -16.57 20.23 6.84
N VAL A 22 -17.23 20.56 5.72
CA VAL A 22 -18.30 21.57 5.64
C VAL A 22 -19.70 20.95 5.63
N SER A 23 -19.84 19.66 5.32
CA SER A 23 -21.14 18.95 5.34
C SER A 23 -21.86 19.13 6.68
N GLU A 24 -23.20 19.07 6.68
CA GLU A 24 -24.02 19.18 7.90
C GLU A 24 -23.63 18.18 9.00
N ALA A 25 -23.02 17.05 8.60
CA ALA A 25 -22.49 16.06 9.53
C ALA A 25 -21.22 16.52 10.29
N GLY A 26 -20.59 17.63 9.89
CA GLY A 26 -19.48 18.31 10.57
C GLY A 26 -18.35 17.37 10.99
N ARG A 27 -17.64 16.77 10.03
CA ARG A 27 -16.60 15.75 10.31
C ARG A 27 -15.18 16.21 9.96
N PRO A 28 -14.70 17.35 10.48
CA PRO A 28 -13.37 17.88 10.15
C PRO A 28 -12.24 16.94 10.58
N GLY A 29 -12.44 16.13 11.62
CA GLY A 29 -11.47 15.11 12.02
C GLY A 29 -11.34 13.99 10.98
N THR A 30 -12.46 13.52 10.41
CA THR A 30 -12.42 12.54 9.30
C THR A 30 -11.78 13.15 8.05
N ALA A 31 -12.06 14.41 7.75
CA ALA A 31 -11.44 15.12 6.65
C ALA A 31 -9.92 15.21 6.82
N LEU A 32 -9.41 15.50 8.02
CA LEU A 32 -7.98 15.55 8.31
C LEU A 32 -7.31 14.18 8.14
N VAL A 33 -7.90 13.12 8.69
CA VAL A 33 -7.36 11.75 8.58
C VAL A 33 -7.31 11.30 7.11
N LEU A 34 -8.35 11.58 6.33
CA LEU A 34 -8.36 11.29 4.90
C LEU A 34 -7.32 12.15 4.14
N ALA A 35 -7.20 13.43 4.49
CA ALA A 35 -6.20 14.31 3.91
C ALA A 35 -4.77 13.80 4.14
N ALA A 36 -4.48 13.23 5.31
CA ALA A 36 -3.18 12.63 5.60
C ALA A 36 -2.85 11.48 4.63
N ALA A 37 -3.80 10.56 4.39
CA ALA A 37 -3.64 9.50 3.38
C ALA A 37 -3.48 10.06 1.95
N LEU A 38 -4.27 11.09 1.60
CA LEU A 38 -4.20 11.74 0.29
C LEU A 38 -2.88 12.45 0.05
N VAL A 39 -2.30 13.10 1.07
CA VAL A 39 -1.00 13.81 0.99
C VAL A 39 0.17 12.82 0.88
N ALA A 40 0.07 11.64 1.48
CA ALA A 40 1.10 10.61 1.37
C ALA A 40 1.34 10.18 -0.09
N VAL A 41 0.30 10.18 -0.92
CA VAL A 41 0.38 9.74 -2.33
C VAL A 41 1.31 10.62 -3.19
N PRO A 42 1.10 11.94 -3.35
CA PRO A 42 1.98 12.78 -4.16
C PRO A 42 3.39 12.88 -3.56
N LEU A 43 3.55 12.74 -2.24
CA LEU A 43 4.86 12.73 -1.58
C LEU A 43 5.68 11.49 -1.96
N LEU A 44 5.06 10.30 -1.93
CA LEU A 44 5.71 9.03 -2.24
C LEU A 44 5.75 8.72 -3.75
N LEU A 45 4.84 9.31 -4.54
CA LEU A 45 4.69 9.07 -5.98
C LEU A 45 4.61 10.40 -6.78
N PRO A 46 5.61 11.30 -6.72
CA PRO A 46 5.53 12.65 -7.32
C PRO A 46 5.31 12.64 -8.85
N ARG A 47 5.65 11.52 -9.51
CA ARG A 47 5.47 11.32 -10.96
C ARG A 47 4.62 10.09 -11.30
N GLY A 48 3.73 9.72 -10.37
CA GLY A 48 2.88 8.52 -10.43
C GLY A 48 1.74 8.56 -11.45
N GLY A 49 1.17 9.74 -11.75
CA GLY A 49 0.06 9.86 -12.70
C GLY A 49 -1.12 8.99 -12.28
N LEU A 50 -1.54 8.05 -13.13
CA LEU A 50 -2.62 7.08 -12.82
C LEU A 50 -2.34 6.22 -11.58
N LEU A 51 -1.07 6.05 -11.19
CA LEU A 51 -0.71 5.30 -9.97
C LEU A 51 -1.15 6.00 -8.68
N TRP A 52 -1.65 7.24 -8.73
CA TRP A 52 -2.10 7.98 -7.54
C TRP A 52 -3.35 7.37 -6.90
N SER A 53 -4.18 6.68 -7.67
CA SER A 53 -5.38 6.02 -7.13
C SER A 53 -5.11 4.59 -6.67
N LEU A 54 -3.98 4.00 -7.06
CA LEU A 54 -3.66 2.60 -6.78
C LEU A 54 -3.56 2.30 -5.27
N PRO A 55 -2.97 3.16 -4.41
CA PRO A 55 -2.93 2.96 -2.96
C PRO A 55 -4.29 2.70 -2.30
N ALA A 56 -5.37 3.25 -2.84
CA ALA A 56 -6.72 3.04 -2.32
C ALA A 56 -7.22 1.59 -2.48
N LEU A 57 -6.57 0.76 -3.31
CA LEU A 57 -6.87 -0.67 -3.38
C LEU A 57 -6.39 -1.44 -2.15
N ALA A 58 -5.35 -0.99 -1.47
CA ALA A 58 -4.81 -1.68 -0.29
C ALA A 58 -5.86 -1.90 0.81
N PRO A 59 -6.62 -0.88 1.26
CA PRO A 59 -7.68 -1.10 2.25
C PRO A 59 -8.86 -1.93 1.71
N LEU A 60 -9.17 -1.86 0.41
CA LEU A 60 -10.21 -2.71 -0.21
C LEU A 60 -9.82 -4.20 -0.17
N LEU A 61 -8.54 -4.49 -0.45
CA LEU A 61 -7.99 -5.83 -0.30
C LEU A 61 -7.95 -6.25 1.16
N GLY A 62 -7.58 -5.36 2.09
CA GLY A 62 -7.64 -5.61 3.53
C GLY A 62 -9.04 -5.96 4.03
N ALA A 63 -10.09 -5.32 3.48
CA ALA A 63 -11.48 -5.61 3.85
C ALA A 63 -11.90 -7.07 3.58
N ILE A 64 -11.25 -7.73 2.62
CA ILE A 64 -11.44 -9.14 2.28
C ILE A 64 -10.25 -10.02 2.71
N ALA A 65 -9.44 -9.57 3.67
CA ALA A 65 -8.26 -10.28 4.19
C ALA A 65 -7.22 -10.65 3.12
N LEU A 66 -7.01 -9.77 2.14
CA LEU A 66 -6.01 -9.92 1.07
C LEU A 66 -5.02 -8.75 1.00
N ALA A 67 -4.89 -7.95 2.06
CA ALA A 67 -3.96 -6.81 2.07
C ALA A 67 -2.54 -7.13 1.54
N PRO A 68 -1.89 -8.24 1.90
CA PRO A 68 -0.55 -8.58 1.38
C PRO A 68 -0.45 -8.77 -0.13
N LEU A 69 -1.58 -9.06 -0.82
CA LEU A 69 -1.64 -9.12 -2.29
C LEU A 69 -1.19 -7.79 -2.91
N PHE A 70 -1.46 -6.67 -2.23
CA PHE A 70 -1.09 -5.35 -2.71
C PHE A 70 0.42 -5.19 -2.89
N VAL A 71 1.24 -5.87 -2.09
CA VAL A 71 2.71 -5.85 -2.23
C VAL A 71 3.13 -6.39 -3.59
N ALA A 72 2.46 -7.44 -4.08
CA ALA A 72 2.71 -7.99 -5.40
C ALA A 72 2.28 -7.02 -6.52
N VAL A 73 1.09 -6.42 -6.39
CA VAL A 73 0.61 -5.38 -7.32
C VAL A 73 1.59 -4.21 -7.41
N ALA A 74 2.10 -3.75 -6.27
CA ALA A 74 3.10 -2.70 -6.22
C ALA A 74 4.42 -3.14 -6.90
N GLY A 75 4.82 -4.40 -6.74
CA GLY A 75 6.00 -4.99 -7.37
C GLY A 75 5.97 -5.01 -8.90
N LEU A 76 4.78 -4.90 -9.52
CA LEU A 76 4.61 -4.81 -10.97
C LEU A 76 4.98 -3.43 -11.55
N ALA A 77 5.22 -2.42 -10.71
CA ALA A 77 5.64 -1.12 -11.21
C ALA A 77 7.01 -1.17 -11.92
N SER A 78 7.24 -0.25 -12.86
CA SER A 78 8.38 -0.33 -13.79
C SER A 78 9.75 -0.08 -13.18
N THR A 79 9.85 0.63 -12.05
CA THR A 79 11.12 0.96 -11.40
C THR A 79 11.08 0.62 -9.92
N ALA A 80 12.23 0.29 -9.34
CA ALA A 80 12.35 0.00 -7.90
C ALA A 80 11.74 1.12 -7.03
N TRP A 81 12.02 2.39 -7.37
CA TRP A 81 11.43 3.52 -6.65
C TRP A 81 9.90 3.60 -6.76
N ARG A 82 9.33 3.30 -7.92
CA ARG A 82 7.86 3.26 -8.07
C ARG A 82 7.27 2.08 -7.31
N ARG A 83 7.92 0.91 -7.29
CA ARG A 83 7.47 -0.26 -6.52
C ARG A 83 7.42 0.05 -5.03
N ALA A 84 8.52 0.59 -4.50
CA ALA A 84 8.63 1.01 -3.11
C ALA A 84 7.59 2.09 -2.77
N GLY A 85 7.48 3.14 -3.60
CA GLY A 85 6.55 4.25 -3.37
C GLY A 85 5.08 3.81 -3.40
N VAL A 86 4.69 2.94 -4.34
CA VAL A 86 3.32 2.39 -4.40
C VAL A 86 3.03 1.54 -3.17
N ALA A 87 3.95 0.64 -2.80
CA ALA A 87 3.77 -0.24 -1.65
C ALA A 87 3.65 0.56 -0.34
N ALA A 88 4.55 1.53 -0.12
CA ALA A 88 4.51 2.41 1.04
C ALA A 88 3.24 3.26 1.09
N ALA A 89 2.82 3.83 -0.06
CA ALA A 89 1.59 4.61 -0.12
C ALA A 89 0.35 3.75 0.13
N GLY A 90 0.30 2.51 -0.40
CA GLY A 90 -0.78 1.57 -0.13
C GLY A 90 -0.86 1.17 1.34
N PHE A 91 0.29 0.92 1.97
CA PHE A 91 0.32 0.66 3.42
C PHE A 91 -0.19 1.87 4.22
N ALA A 92 0.24 3.09 3.88
CA ALA A 92 -0.25 4.31 4.55
C ALA A 92 -1.78 4.47 4.41
N TRP A 93 -2.34 4.17 3.22
CA TRP A 93 -3.78 4.14 3.00
C TRP A 93 -4.49 3.07 3.82
N LEU A 94 -3.91 1.88 3.94
CA LEU A 94 -4.44 0.80 4.75
C LEU A 94 -4.45 1.17 6.23
N ALA A 95 -3.34 1.68 6.78
CA ALA A 95 -3.24 2.07 8.18
C ALA A 95 -4.23 3.19 8.53
N VAL A 96 -4.37 4.19 7.65
CA VAL A 96 -5.38 5.24 7.81
C VAL A 96 -6.81 4.67 7.75
N ALA A 97 -7.07 3.68 6.90
CA ALA A 97 -8.37 3.04 6.83
C ALA A 97 -8.69 2.21 8.10
N GLU A 98 -7.70 1.54 8.70
CA GLU A 98 -7.87 0.84 9.99
C GLU A 98 -8.32 1.83 11.08
N ILE A 99 -7.63 2.98 11.20
CA ILE A 99 -7.99 4.05 12.13
C ILE A 99 -9.39 4.61 11.81
N ALA A 100 -9.65 4.92 10.54
CA ALA A 100 -10.89 5.54 10.13
C ALA A 100 -12.10 4.61 10.24
N THR A 101 -11.91 3.29 10.18
CA THR A 101 -13.02 2.32 10.24
C THR A 101 -13.12 1.61 11.58
N GLY A 102 -12.07 1.63 12.40
CA GLY A 102 -11.96 0.81 13.61
C GLY A 102 -11.98 -0.69 13.29
N ARG A 103 -11.55 -1.07 12.08
CA ARG A 103 -11.50 -2.47 11.64
C ARG A 103 -10.05 -2.90 11.49
N GLU A 104 -9.81 -4.14 11.87
CA GLU A 104 -8.56 -4.85 11.62
C GLU A 104 -8.48 -5.29 10.15
N LEU A 105 -7.71 -4.57 9.33
CA LEU A 105 -7.52 -4.87 7.91
C LEU A 105 -6.22 -5.65 7.65
N LEU A 106 -5.19 -5.42 8.45
CA LEU A 106 -3.92 -6.15 8.48
C LEU A 106 -3.46 -6.40 9.92
N PHE A 107 -3.16 -5.35 10.68
CA PHE A 107 -2.69 -5.47 12.08
C PHE A 107 -3.62 -4.76 13.09
N GLY A 108 -4.56 -3.94 12.61
CA GLY A 108 -5.40 -3.10 13.46
C GLY A 108 -4.81 -1.70 13.69
N ALA A 109 -5.60 -0.84 14.32
CA ALA A 109 -5.14 0.49 14.70
C ALA A 109 -4.06 0.39 15.80
N PRO A 110 -3.08 1.31 15.84
CA PRO A 110 -2.11 1.37 16.93
C PRO A 110 -2.79 1.61 18.28
N ASP A 111 -2.25 1.02 19.34
CA ASP A 111 -2.64 1.31 20.72
C ASP A 111 -2.52 2.82 21.02
N GLY A 112 -3.48 3.31 21.82
CA GLY A 112 -3.62 4.75 22.07
C GLY A 112 -4.38 5.50 20.97
N THR A 113 -4.78 4.84 19.89
CA THR A 113 -5.73 5.42 18.93
C THR A 113 -7.12 5.46 19.56
N ALA A 114 -7.69 6.65 19.73
CA ALA A 114 -9.04 6.78 20.28
C ALA A 114 -10.10 6.28 19.29
N ALA A 115 -11.23 5.82 19.83
CA ALA A 115 -12.37 5.41 19.02
C ALA A 115 -12.84 6.55 18.10
N ARG A 116 -13.24 6.23 16.87
CA ARG A 116 -13.64 7.21 15.85
C ARG A 116 -14.62 8.27 16.34
N ALA A 117 -15.55 7.89 17.23
CA ALA A 117 -16.54 8.81 17.77
C ALA A 117 -15.93 9.99 18.54
N ALA A 118 -14.77 9.79 19.19
CA ALA A 118 -14.09 10.80 19.99
C ALA A 118 -13.49 11.93 19.14
N TRP A 119 -12.88 11.58 18.00
CA TRP A 119 -12.12 12.55 17.20
C TRP A 119 -12.75 12.97 15.88
N LYS A 120 -13.76 12.25 15.34
CA LYS A 120 -14.30 12.54 13.99
C LYS A 120 -14.81 13.97 13.80
N GLY A 121 -15.28 14.61 14.87
CA GLY A 121 -15.86 15.95 14.89
C GLY A 121 -14.84 17.08 15.05
N SER A 122 -13.56 16.79 15.30
CA SER A 122 -12.54 17.77 15.64
C SER A 122 -11.23 17.45 14.93
N ALA A 123 -10.70 18.41 14.16
CA ALA A 123 -9.41 18.24 13.50
C ALA A 123 -8.25 18.14 14.52
N VAL A 124 -8.34 18.86 15.65
CA VAL A 124 -7.32 18.82 16.70
C VAL A 124 -7.29 17.45 17.37
N ASP A 125 -8.45 16.91 17.71
CA ASP A 125 -8.54 15.59 18.35
C ASP A 125 -8.15 14.50 17.36
N ALA A 126 -8.49 14.63 16.08
CA ALA A 126 -8.00 13.70 15.05
C ALA A 126 -6.47 13.74 14.90
N ALA A 127 -5.84 14.91 15.00
CA ALA A 127 -4.39 15.01 14.96
C ALA A 127 -3.75 14.30 16.17
N ARG A 128 -4.30 14.53 17.38
CA ARG A 128 -3.72 14.03 18.65
C ARG A 128 -4.06 12.58 18.96
N GLU A 129 -5.28 12.16 18.67
CA GLU A 129 -5.81 10.87 19.12
C GLU A 129 -5.89 9.83 18.00
N ALA A 130 -5.76 10.24 16.73
CA ALA A 130 -5.74 9.31 15.59
C ALA A 130 -4.41 9.31 14.85
N LEU A 131 -3.89 10.48 14.46
CA LEU A 131 -2.67 10.56 13.65
C LEU A 131 -1.38 10.46 14.48
N TRP A 132 -1.34 11.08 15.66
CA TRP A 132 -0.13 11.06 16.50
C TRP A 132 0.29 9.66 16.96
N PRO A 133 -0.62 8.77 17.43
CA PRO A 133 -0.26 7.39 17.75
C PRO A 133 0.32 6.65 16.53
N LEU A 134 -0.23 6.86 15.34
CA LEU A 134 0.29 6.26 14.11
C LEU A 134 1.72 6.71 13.78
N LEU A 135 2.04 7.99 13.99
CA LEU A 135 3.36 8.55 13.67
C LEU A 135 4.43 8.27 14.72
N SER A 136 4.03 8.07 15.98
CA SER A 136 4.94 7.80 17.10
C SER A 136 5.12 6.30 17.38
N SER A 137 4.31 5.44 16.77
CA SER A 137 4.34 3.99 16.92
C SER A 137 5.23 3.29 15.89
N PRO A 138 5.82 2.11 16.21
CA PRO A 138 6.49 1.26 15.24
C PRO A 138 5.57 0.68 14.14
N VAL A 139 4.26 0.95 14.17
CA VAL A 139 3.26 0.47 13.18
C VAL A 139 3.53 0.96 11.75
N LEU A 140 4.47 1.89 11.53
CA LEU A 140 4.94 2.24 10.19
C LEU A 140 5.99 1.28 9.62
N ALA A 141 6.60 0.43 10.44
CA ALA A 141 7.62 -0.55 10.02
C ALA A 141 7.13 -1.54 8.93
N PRO A 142 5.90 -2.08 8.96
CA PRO A 142 5.38 -2.89 7.87
C PRO A 142 5.35 -2.15 6.52
N GLY A 143 5.22 -0.82 6.51
CA GLY A 143 5.31 -0.02 5.29
C GLY A 143 6.69 -0.12 4.61
N LEU A 144 7.77 -0.20 5.39
CA LEU A 144 9.13 -0.42 4.88
C LEU A 144 9.30 -1.86 4.38
N VAL A 145 8.72 -2.83 5.08
CA VAL A 145 8.71 -4.24 4.64
C VAL A 145 7.97 -4.37 3.31
N TRP A 146 6.78 -3.76 3.18
CA TRP A 146 6.01 -3.74 1.95
C TRP A 146 6.82 -3.11 0.79
N ALA A 147 7.48 -1.99 1.04
CA ALA A 147 8.35 -1.36 0.05
C ALA A 147 9.51 -2.27 -0.38
N GLY A 148 10.21 -2.89 0.57
CA GLY A 148 11.31 -3.80 0.31
C GLY A 148 10.87 -5.03 -0.48
N PHE A 149 9.80 -5.69 -0.07
CA PHE A 149 9.28 -6.88 -0.74
C PHE A 149 8.74 -6.58 -2.14
N ALA A 150 8.12 -5.42 -2.37
CA ALA A 150 7.71 -5.00 -3.71
C ALA A 150 8.93 -4.82 -4.65
N VAL A 151 10.02 -4.24 -4.14
CA VAL A 151 11.28 -4.13 -4.91
C VAL A 151 11.88 -5.51 -5.18
N LEU A 152 12.00 -6.35 -4.16
CA LEU A 152 12.55 -7.72 -4.27
C LEU A 152 11.78 -8.54 -5.29
N LEU A 153 10.44 -8.48 -5.29
CA LEU A 153 9.61 -9.25 -6.20
C LEU A 153 9.95 -8.97 -7.66
N GLY A 154 9.94 -7.69 -8.06
CA GLY A 154 10.21 -7.37 -9.45
C GLY A 154 11.69 -7.42 -9.84
N VAL A 155 12.60 -7.66 -8.89
CA VAL A 155 14.02 -8.00 -9.17
C VAL A 155 14.18 -9.51 -9.35
N ALA A 156 13.41 -10.29 -8.59
CA ALA A 156 13.40 -11.73 -8.58
C ALA A 156 12.69 -12.32 -9.82
N LEU A 157 11.55 -11.74 -10.22
CA LEU A 157 10.76 -12.19 -11.36
C LEU A 157 11.19 -11.45 -12.64
N ARG A 158 12.19 -12.00 -13.34
CA ARG A 158 12.74 -11.40 -14.57
C ARG A 158 12.26 -12.06 -15.86
N GLY A 159 11.50 -13.16 -15.77
CA GLY A 159 10.97 -13.85 -16.95
C GLY A 159 12.04 -14.62 -17.72
N ARG A 160 13.22 -14.88 -17.12
CA ARG A 160 14.32 -15.57 -17.83
C ARG A 160 14.07 -17.07 -17.93
N TRP A 161 13.56 -17.68 -16.86
CA TRP A 161 13.30 -19.12 -16.75
C TRP A 161 12.10 -19.33 -15.84
N ALA A 162 11.01 -19.91 -16.36
CA ALA A 162 9.77 -20.08 -15.61
C ALA A 162 9.96 -20.83 -14.29
N PHE A 163 10.84 -21.84 -14.27
CA PHE A 163 11.18 -22.57 -13.05
C PHE A 163 11.85 -21.69 -11.98
N VAL A 164 12.80 -20.83 -12.39
CA VAL A 164 13.47 -19.91 -11.47
C VAL A 164 12.50 -18.87 -10.93
N ASP A 165 11.65 -18.32 -11.80
CA ASP A 165 10.63 -17.34 -11.41
C ASP A 165 9.60 -17.99 -10.43
N ALA A 166 9.21 -19.25 -10.65
CA ALA A 166 8.33 -19.98 -9.74
C ALA A 166 8.98 -20.22 -8.36
N LEU A 167 10.25 -20.64 -8.32
CA LEU A 167 10.99 -20.80 -7.06
C LEU A 167 11.16 -19.45 -6.33
N ALA A 168 11.47 -18.39 -7.07
CA ALA A 168 11.67 -17.07 -6.49
C ALA A 168 10.35 -16.49 -5.94
N ALA A 169 9.24 -16.70 -6.64
CA ALA A 169 7.91 -16.35 -6.14
C ALA A 169 7.54 -17.16 -4.89
N ALA A 170 7.79 -18.48 -4.88
CA ALA A 170 7.53 -19.31 -3.70
C ALA A 170 8.36 -18.84 -2.49
N ALA A 171 9.65 -18.57 -2.68
CA ALA A 171 10.52 -18.04 -1.65
C ALA A 171 10.05 -16.66 -1.16
N TRP A 172 9.59 -15.80 -2.07
CA TRP A 172 9.02 -14.49 -1.74
C TRP A 172 7.74 -14.62 -0.89
N VAL A 173 6.83 -15.54 -1.24
CA VAL A 173 5.61 -15.81 -0.46
C VAL A 173 5.95 -16.26 0.95
N VAL A 174 6.83 -17.25 1.09
CA VAL A 174 7.24 -17.78 2.40
C VAL A 174 7.90 -16.68 3.22
N ALA A 175 8.85 -15.94 2.65
CA ALA A 175 9.53 -14.86 3.35
C ALA A 175 8.55 -13.75 3.78
N LEU A 176 7.57 -13.39 2.95
CA LEU A 176 6.60 -12.36 3.30
C LEU A 176 5.68 -12.80 4.43
N VAL A 177 5.24 -14.06 4.45
CA VAL A 177 4.45 -14.62 5.55
C VAL A 177 5.26 -14.61 6.85
N LEU A 178 6.51 -15.11 6.82
CA LEU A 178 7.38 -15.16 7.99
C LEU A 178 7.67 -13.76 8.55
N VAL A 179 7.95 -12.78 7.69
CA VAL A 179 8.20 -11.40 8.14
C VAL A 179 6.94 -10.77 8.70
N HIS A 180 5.74 -11.04 8.15
CA HIS A 180 4.49 -10.57 8.77
C HIS A 180 4.23 -11.21 10.14
N SER A 181 4.58 -12.49 10.34
CA SER A 181 4.52 -13.13 11.66
C SER A 181 5.48 -12.45 12.64
N ALA A 182 6.74 -12.24 12.24
CA ALA A 182 7.72 -11.56 13.08
C ALA A 182 7.34 -10.09 13.38
N LEU A 183 6.73 -9.39 12.43
CA LEU A 183 6.15 -8.07 12.65
C LEU A 183 4.98 -8.14 13.62
N GLY A 184 4.14 -9.16 13.53
CA GLY A 184 3.06 -9.41 14.48
C GLY A 184 3.58 -9.56 15.92
N ASP A 185 4.64 -10.34 16.12
CA ASP A 185 5.30 -10.48 17.44
C ASP A 185 5.91 -9.16 17.93
N LEU A 186 6.53 -8.38 17.02
CA LEU A 186 7.11 -7.07 17.33
C LEU A 186 6.04 -6.03 17.70
N LEU A 187 4.89 -6.08 17.01
CA LEU A 187 3.79 -5.11 17.14
C LEU A 187 2.73 -5.53 18.14
N ALA A 188 2.72 -6.77 18.62
CA ALA A 188 1.80 -7.29 19.61
C ALA A 188 1.64 -6.41 20.87
N PRO A 189 2.67 -5.67 21.35
CA PRO A 189 2.50 -4.74 22.48
C PRO A 189 1.81 -3.42 22.12
N THR A 190 1.52 -3.18 20.85
CA THR A 190 1.12 -1.86 20.31
C THR A 190 -0.02 -1.92 19.30
N THR A 191 -0.61 -3.10 19.04
CA THR A 191 -1.66 -3.30 18.04
C THR A 191 -2.62 -4.41 18.45
N GLU A 192 -3.84 -4.39 17.91
CA GLU A 192 -4.89 -5.35 18.25
C GLU A 192 -4.59 -6.78 17.78
N LEU A 193 -3.94 -6.95 16.61
CA LEU A 193 -3.61 -8.26 16.08
C LEU A 193 -2.11 -8.58 16.20
N SER A 194 -1.82 -9.68 16.90
CA SER A 194 -0.49 -10.29 16.92
C SER A 194 -0.13 -11.06 15.65
N GLN A 195 -1.07 -11.22 14.71
CA GLN A 195 -0.83 -11.84 13.41
C GLN A 195 -1.47 -11.03 12.29
N ALA A 196 -0.73 -10.84 11.20
CA ALA A 196 -1.25 -10.12 10.05
C ALA A 196 -2.44 -10.87 9.43
N ARG A 197 -3.60 -10.22 9.44
CA ARG A 197 -4.82 -10.73 8.84
C ARG A 197 -4.60 -10.99 7.35
N GLY A 198 -4.84 -12.23 6.93
CA GLY A 198 -4.70 -12.59 5.52
C GLY A 198 -3.27 -12.77 5.02
N ALA A 199 -2.28 -12.88 5.92
CA ALA A 199 -0.86 -13.07 5.57
C ALA A 199 -0.65 -14.13 4.48
N VAL A 200 -1.14 -15.34 4.72
CA VAL A 200 -0.94 -16.50 3.82
C VAL A 200 -1.71 -16.32 2.51
N ALA A 201 -3.02 -16.08 2.58
CA ALA A 201 -3.87 -15.98 1.39
C ALA A 201 -3.44 -14.83 0.48
N GLY A 202 -3.17 -13.65 1.06
CA GLY A 202 -2.71 -12.47 0.32
C GLY A 202 -1.34 -12.69 -0.32
N ALA A 203 -0.38 -13.29 0.41
CA ALA A 203 0.94 -13.57 -0.13
C ALA A 203 0.88 -14.59 -1.28
N VAL A 204 0.17 -15.72 -1.09
CA VAL A 204 0.02 -16.76 -2.12
C VAL A 204 -0.63 -16.20 -3.39
N LEU A 205 -1.76 -15.51 -3.26
CA LEU A 205 -2.41 -14.88 -4.42
C LEU A 205 -1.50 -13.84 -5.09
N GLY A 206 -0.72 -13.09 -4.30
CA GLY A 206 0.26 -12.14 -4.82
C GLY A 206 1.35 -12.79 -5.65
N GLY A 207 1.92 -13.90 -5.15
CA GLY A 207 2.89 -14.69 -5.90
C GLY A 207 2.30 -15.21 -7.22
N LEU A 208 1.07 -15.72 -7.19
CA LEU A 208 0.38 -16.22 -8.39
C LEU A 208 0.13 -15.13 -9.42
N VAL A 209 -0.37 -13.95 -8.99
CA VAL A 209 -0.59 -12.80 -9.88
C VAL A 209 0.74 -12.37 -10.51
N ALA A 210 1.81 -12.27 -9.72
CA ALA A 210 3.10 -11.83 -10.21
C ALA A 210 3.69 -12.79 -11.25
N ILE A 211 3.67 -14.10 -10.98
CA ILE A 211 4.08 -15.13 -11.96
C ILE A 211 3.24 -15.01 -13.23
N THR A 212 1.92 -14.95 -13.10
CA THR A 212 1.00 -14.90 -14.25
C THR A 212 1.32 -13.73 -15.16
N VAL A 213 1.52 -12.54 -14.58
CA VAL A 213 1.90 -11.33 -15.34
C VAL A 213 3.25 -11.50 -16.03
N THR A 214 4.24 -12.08 -15.34
CA THR A 214 5.57 -12.33 -15.92
C THR A 214 5.51 -13.34 -17.08
N LEU A 215 4.68 -14.38 -16.99
CA LEU A 215 4.51 -15.38 -18.06
C LEU A 215 3.77 -14.83 -19.28
N LEU A 216 2.86 -13.86 -19.09
CA LEU A 216 2.09 -13.23 -20.17
C LEU A 216 2.86 -12.09 -20.86
N ALA A 217 3.95 -11.58 -20.27
CA ALA A 217 4.75 -10.52 -20.87
C ALA A 217 5.46 -11.04 -22.14
N PRO A 218 5.26 -10.41 -23.32
CA PRO A 218 5.89 -10.88 -24.55
C PRO A 218 7.42 -10.78 -24.47
N PRO A 219 8.17 -11.75 -25.02
CA PRO A 219 9.62 -11.65 -25.11
C PRO A 219 9.98 -10.40 -25.92
N VAL A 220 10.97 -9.64 -25.44
CA VAL A 220 11.53 -8.49 -26.18
C VAL A 220 12.10 -9.03 -27.49
N ARG A 221 11.34 -8.86 -28.59
CA ARG A 221 11.85 -9.15 -29.93
C ARG A 221 12.88 -8.09 -30.27
N TYR A 222 14.16 -8.45 -30.28
CA TYR A 222 15.12 -7.71 -31.09
C TYR A 222 14.61 -7.78 -32.54
N GLY A 223 14.24 -6.63 -33.10
CA GLY A 223 13.73 -6.56 -34.46
C GLY A 223 14.77 -7.10 -35.43
N PRO A 224 14.40 -7.95 -36.40
CA PRO A 224 15.31 -8.34 -37.47
C PRO A 224 15.60 -7.10 -38.33
N GLY A 225 16.74 -6.43 -38.09
CA GLY A 225 17.07 -5.22 -38.84
C GLY A 225 18.22 -4.36 -38.36
N GLU A 226 18.97 -4.70 -37.31
CA GLU A 226 20.24 -4.00 -37.06
C GLU A 226 21.32 -4.58 -37.97
N PRO A 227 21.84 -3.81 -38.96
CA PRO A 227 22.95 -4.26 -39.76
C PRO A 227 24.20 -4.38 -38.87
N ALA A 228 24.88 -5.52 -38.97
CA ALA A 228 26.25 -5.64 -38.49
C ALA A 228 27.09 -4.59 -39.24
N LEU A 229 27.56 -3.56 -38.54
CA LEU A 229 28.54 -2.64 -39.09
C LEU A 229 29.92 -3.32 -39.11
N PRO A 230 30.72 -3.06 -40.15
CA PRO A 230 32.01 -3.72 -40.41
C PRO A 230 33.09 -3.38 -39.38
#